data_AF-A0A270PLJ0-F1
#
_entry.id   AF-A0A270PLJ0-F1
#
_cell.length_a   1.000
_cell.length_b   1.000
_cell.length_c   1.000
_cell.angle_alpha   90.00
_cell.angle_beta   90.00
_cell.angle_gamma   90.00
#
_symmetry.space_group_name_H-M   'P 1'
#
loop_
_entity.id
_entity.type
_entity.pdbx_description
1 polymer ?
#
loop_
_entity_poly.entity_id
_entity_poly.type
_entity_poly.pdbx_seq_one_letter_code
_entity_poly.pdbx_strand_id
1 'polypeptide(L)'
;MTADAFPAPKVPLNADNELDLEKLGSADLITHVWFPGIETAKGGFIYPNWRGCTAQGDAGDNANNAWPINETLVPEGLPITFPNALLVSLKLGFVFFLIRSRSPANLQQVRNQNGCFFMSVYAGR
;
A
#
# COMPACT_ATOMS: atom_id res chain seq x y z
N MET A 1 -24.38 -7.29 10.95
CA MET A 1 -23.59 -7.25 9.70
C MET A 1 -22.15 -7.06 10.11
N THR A 2 -21.34 -8.11 10.14
CA THR A 2 -19.90 -7.98 10.36
C THR A 2 -19.33 -7.22 9.18
N ALA A 3 -18.67 -6.09 9.43
CA ALA A 3 -17.87 -5.44 8.40
C ALA A 3 -16.86 -6.49 7.91
N ASP A 4 -16.94 -6.89 6.64
CA ASP A 4 -15.88 -7.68 6.02
C ASP A 4 -14.57 -6.93 6.24
N ALA A 5 -13.71 -7.46 7.10
CA ALA A 5 -12.45 -6.83 7.44
C ALA A 5 -11.56 -6.87 6.19
N PHE A 6 -11.28 -5.71 5.62
CA PHE A 6 -10.30 -5.59 4.55
C PHE A 6 -8.94 -5.93 5.15
N PRO A 7 -8.25 -6.97 4.66
CA PRO A 7 -6.96 -7.30 5.20
C PRO A 7 -5.98 -6.17 4.92
N ALA A 8 -5.00 -6.03 5.82
CA ALA A 8 -3.89 -5.13 5.57
C ALA A 8 -3.17 -5.53 4.28
N PRO A 9 -2.69 -4.56 3.49
CA PRO A 9 -1.83 -4.87 2.36
C PRO A 9 -0.59 -5.64 2.82
N LYS A 10 -0.14 -6.58 1.97
CA LYS A 10 1.09 -7.32 2.21
C LYS A 10 2.26 -6.43 1.81
N VAL A 11 3.07 -6.10 2.80
CA VAL A 11 4.30 -5.32 2.67
C VAL A 11 5.46 -6.20 3.15
N PRO A 12 6.60 -6.28 2.45
CA PRO A 12 7.75 -7.11 2.81
C PRO A 12 8.52 -6.51 3.99
N LEU A 13 7.92 -6.56 5.17
CA LEU A 13 8.48 -6.05 6.42
C LEU A 13 9.24 -7.15 7.17
N ASN A 14 10.16 -6.74 8.04
CA ASN A 14 10.80 -7.64 9.00
C ASN A 14 9.86 -7.96 10.19
N ALA A 15 10.34 -8.76 11.15
CA ALA A 15 9.57 -9.16 12.33
C ALA A 15 9.15 -7.99 13.22
N ASP A 16 9.83 -6.85 13.11
CA ASP A 16 9.59 -5.63 13.88
C ASP A 16 8.66 -4.63 13.15
N ASN A 17 8.04 -5.04 12.03
CA ASN A 17 7.23 -4.19 11.13
C ASN A 17 8.01 -3.04 10.48
N GLU A 18 9.29 -3.29 10.20
CA GLU A 18 10.15 -2.31 9.54
C GLU A 18 10.43 -2.69 8.09
N LEU A 19 10.41 -1.68 7.23
CA LEU A 19 10.92 -1.78 5.87
C LEU A 19 12.45 -1.67 5.91
N ASP A 20 13.16 -2.72 5.50
CA ASP A 20 14.61 -2.78 5.46
C ASP A 20 15.14 -2.25 4.12
N LEU A 21 15.62 -0.99 4.12
CA LEU A 21 16.12 -0.33 2.92
C LEU A 21 17.40 -0.96 2.37
N GLU A 22 18.21 -1.64 3.19
CA GLU A 22 19.44 -2.30 2.73
C GLU A 22 19.11 -3.56 1.95
N LYS A 23 18.15 -4.36 2.45
CA LYS A 23 17.63 -5.51 1.72
C LYS A 23 16.88 -5.10 0.45
N LEU A 24 16.19 -3.97 0.47
CA LEU A 24 15.51 -3.43 -0.70
C LEU A 24 16.51 -2.93 -1.77
N GLY A 25 17.69 -2.44 -1.34
CA GLY A 25 18.71 -1.91 -2.22
C GLY A 25 18.19 -0.73 -3.05
N SER A 26 18.43 -0.77 -4.37
CA SER A 26 17.93 0.24 -5.31
C SER A 26 16.57 -0.10 -5.91
N ALA A 27 15.92 -1.19 -5.48
CA ALA A 27 14.63 -1.60 -6.04
C ALA A 27 13.50 -0.75 -5.48
N ASP A 28 12.46 -0.55 -6.30
CA ASP A 28 11.20 0.00 -5.80
C ASP A 28 10.52 -1.01 -4.86
N LEU A 29 9.77 -0.50 -3.89
CA LEU A 29 8.97 -1.35 -3.02
C LEU A 29 7.74 -1.85 -3.77
N ILE A 30 7.53 -3.16 -3.80
CA ILE A 30 6.30 -3.77 -4.29
C ILE A 30 5.48 -4.25 -3.09
N THR A 31 4.26 -3.75 -2.99
CA THR A 31 3.24 -4.19 -2.02
C THR A 31 2.12 -4.91 -2.73
N HIS A 32 1.39 -5.78 -2.05
CA HIS A 32 0.24 -6.47 -2.64
C HIS A 32 -1.04 -6.16 -1.87
N VAL A 33 -2.04 -5.67 -2.61
CA VAL A 33 -3.34 -5.30 -2.06
C VAL A 33 -4.37 -6.34 -2.43
N TRP A 34 -4.96 -6.98 -1.43
CA TRP A 34 -6.02 -7.96 -1.65
C TRP A 34 -7.28 -7.59 -0.86
N PHE A 35 -8.45 -7.89 -1.43
CA PHE A 35 -9.72 -7.86 -0.73
C PHE A 35 -10.71 -8.86 -1.34
N PRO A 36 -11.71 -9.33 -0.57
CA PRO A 36 -12.73 -10.25 -1.10
C PRO A 36 -13.45 -9.65 -2.30
N GLY A 37 -13.41 -10.33 -3.45
CA GLY A 37 -14.05 -9.89 -4.69
C GLY A 37 -13.20 -8.95 -5.56
N ILE A 38 -11.88 -8.83 -5.30
CA ILE A 38 -10.98 -8.06 -6.17
C ILE A 38 -10.96 -8.58 -7.62
N GLU A 39 -11.20 -9.88 -7.81
CA GLU A 39 -11.22 -10.54 -9.12
C GLU A 39 -12.38 -10.04 -9.99
N THR A 40 -13.53 -9.71 -9.36
CA THR A 40 -14.71 -9.18 -10.05
C THR A 40 -14.70 -7.65 -10.16
N ALA A 41 -13.75 -6.99 -9.47
CA ALA A 41 -13.56 -5.54 -9.50
C ALA A 41 -12.63 -5.06 -10.63
N LYS A 42 -12.24 -5.93 -11.58
CA LYS A 42 -11.47 -5.55 -12.78
C LYS A 42 -12.13 -4.38 -13.51
N GLY A 43 -11.34 -3.39 -13.92
CA GLY A 43 -11.82 -2.11 -14.47
C GLY A 43 -12.13 -1.04 -13.41
N GLY A 44 -12.00 -1.37 -12.13
CA GLY A 44 -11.97 -0.43 -11.01
C GLY A 44 -10.56 0.12 -10.72
N PHE A 45 -10.44 0.88 -9.63
CA PHE A 45 -9.19 1.48 -9.18
C PHE A 45 -8.93 1.24 -7.70
N ILE A 46 -7.66 1.13 -7.34
CA ILE A 46 -7.13 1.21 -5.98
C ILE A 46 -6.40 2.53 -5.82
N TYR A 47 -6.68 3.24 -4.74
CA TYR A 47 -6.07 4.51 -4.37
C TYR A 47 -5.23 4.29 -3.12
N PRO A 48 -3.94 3.96 -3.26
CA PRO A 48 -3.01 3.96 -2.14
C PRO A 48 -2.84 5.38 -1.60
N ASN A 49 -2.74 5.47 -0.29
CA ASN A 49 -2.45 6.69 0.44
C ASN A 49 -1.33 6.37 1.41
N TRP A 50 -0.11 6.63 0.95
CA TRP A 50 1.13 6.48 1.69
C TRP A 50 1.52 7.85 2.24
N ARG A 51 1.54 7.97 3.56
CA ARG A 51 1.90 9.21 4.26
C ARG A 51 3.05 8.92 5.19
N GLY A 52 4.21 9.52 4.92
CA GLY A 52 5.42 9.29 5.70
C GLY A 52 5.93 10.58 6.32
N CYS A 53 6.69 10.44 7.41
CA CYS A 53 7.54 11.50 7.92
C CYS A 53 8.95 10.99 8.20
N THR A 54 9.96 11.84 8.02
CA THR A 54 11.34 11.57 8.43
C THR A 54 11.47 11.60 9.95
N ALA A 55 12.64 11.20 10.47
CA ALA A 55 12.96 11.34 11.90
C ALA A 55 12.89 12.81 12.39
N GLN A 56 13.05 13.78 11.49
CA GLN A 56 12.98 15.21 11.77
C GLN A 56 11.57 15.79 11.61
N GLY A 57 10.61 14.97 11.14
CA GLY A 57 9.22 15.37 10.93
C GLY A 57 8.91 15.92 9.54
N ASP A 58 9.84 15.86 8.59
CA ASP A 58 9.58 16.29 7.21
C ASP A 58 8.65 15.29 6.52
N ALA A 59 7.60 15.79 5.86
CA ALA A 59 6.61 14.95 5.20
C ALA A 59 7.12 14.40 3.86
N GLY A 60 6.88 13.11 3.61
CA GLY A 60 7.14 12.44 2.34
C GLY A 60 5.96 11.54 1.98
N ASP A 61 5.17 11.97 0.99
CA ASP A 61 3.88 11.38 0.70
C ASP A 61 3.80 10.81 -0.72
N ASN A 62 3.04 9.73 -0.87
CA ASN A 62 2.58 9.21 -2.15
C ASN A 62 1.09 8.89 -2.05
N ALA A 63 0.27 9.85 -2.48
CA ALA A 63 -1.17 9.80 -2.37
C ALA A 63 -1.85 10.27 -3.66
N ASN A 64 -3.15 9.96 -3.81
CA ASN A 64 -4.01 10.33 -4.93
C ASN A 64 -3.69 9.65 -6.27
N ASN A 65 -2.77 8.71 -6.29
CA ASN A 65 -2.50 7.87 -7.44
C ASN A 65 -3.58 6.79 -7.57
N ALA A 66 -3.99 6.48 -8.80
CA ALA A 66 -5.02 5.49 -9.11
C ALA A 66 -4.37 4.28 -9.80
N TRP A 67 -4.37 3.14 -9.12
CA TRP A 67 -3.91 1.87 -9.67
C TRP A 67 -5.08 1.10 -10.28
N PRO A 68 -5.09 0.85 -11.60
CA PRO A 68 -6.16 0.08 -12.21
C PRO A 68 -6.12 -1.38 -11.76
N ILE A 69 -7.29 -1.93 -11.41
CA ILE A 69 -7.44 -3.36 -11.18
C ILE A 69 -7.53 -4.04 -12.55
N ASN A 70 -6.48 -4.77 -12.94
CA ASN A 70 -6.33 -5.33 -14.28
C ASN A 70 -5.69 -6.74 -14.23
N GLU A 71 -5.12 -7.18 -15.35
CA GLU A 71 -4.49 -8.51 -15.50
C GLU A 71 -3.19 -8.69 -14.68
N THR A 72 -2.66 -7.65 -14.02
CA THR A 72 -1.49 -7.80 -13.13
C THR A 72 -1.84 -8.34 -11.74
N LEU A 73 -3.12 -8.62 -11.48
CA LEU A 73 -3.57 -9.27 -10.26
C LEU A 73 -2.92 -10.65 -10.11
N VAL A 74 -2.20 -10.85 -9.01
CA VAL A 74 -1.62 -12.14 -8.62
C VAL A 74 -2.37 -12.72 -7.41
N PRO A 75 -2.18 -14.00 -7.04
CA PRO A 75 -2.85 -14.59 -5.88
C PRO A 75 -2.64 -13.80 -4.57
N GLU A 76 -1.52 -13.10 -4.44
CA GLU A 76 -1.21 -12.27 -3.28
C GLU A 76 -1.99 -10.94 -3.23
N GLY A 77 -2.55 -10.48 -4.36
CA GLY A 77 -3.21 -9.20 -4.52
C GLY A 77 -2.73 -8.40 -5.73
N LEU A 78 -3.22 -7.17 -5.89
CA LEU A 78 -2.75 -6.25 -6.92
C LEU A 78 -1.39 -5.66 -6.49
N PRO A 79 -0.33 -5.78 -7.32
CA PRO A 79 0.95 -5.18 -7.02
C PRO A 79 0.87 -3.64 -7.14
N ILE A 80 1.30 -2.95 -6.08
CA ILE A 80 1.44 -1.49 -6.03
C ILE A 80 2.89 -1.16 -5.73
N THR A 81 3.48 -0.34 -6.60
CA THR A 81 4.90 0.02 -6.57
C THR A 81 5.09 1.42 -5.97
N PHE A 82 6.01 1.53 -5.01
CA PHE A 82 6.45 2.80 -4.43
C PHE A 82 7.90 3.08 -4.79
N PRO A 83 8.22 4.29 -5.31
CA PRO A 83 9.57 4.61 -5.75
C PRO A 83 10.59 4.52 -4.62
N ASN A 84 11.74 3.88 -4.87
CA ASN A 84 12.82 3.76 -3.88
C ASN A 84 13.25 5.12 -3.33
N ALA A 85 13.35 6.14 -4.19
CA ALA A 85 13.75 7.49 -3.80
C ALA A 85 12.86 8.09 -2.70
N LEU A 86 11.55 7.83 -2.75
CA LEU A 86 10.62 8.24 -1.68
C LEU A 86 10.94 7.51 -0.38
N LEU A 87 11.17 6.21 -0.43
CA LEU A 87 11.45 5.39 0.76
C LEU A 87 12.77 5.80 1.42
N VAL A 88 13.79 6.07 0.60
CA VAL A 88 15.09 6.59 1.07
C VAL A 88 14.93 7.96 1.72
N SER A 89 14.10 8.84 1.18
CA SER A 89 13.82 10.14 1.82
C SER A 89 13.17 9.99 3.19
N LEU A 90 12.46 8.89 3.45
CA LEU A 90 11.77 8.57 4.70
C LEU A 90 12.61 7.73 5.66
N LYS A 91 13.92 7.55 5.40
CA LYS A 91 14.83 6.76 6.25
C LYS A 91 14.77 7.20 7.72
N LEU A 92 14.69 6.21 8.62
CA LEU A 92 14.51 6.37 10.08
C LEU A 92 13.19 7.05 10.47
N GLY A 93 12.23 7.07 9.54
CA GLY A 93 10.93 7.67 9.68
C GLY A 93 9.81 6.67 9.94
N PHE A 94 8.58 7.17 9.94
CA PHE A 94 7.36 6.38 10.07
C PHE A 94 6.47 6.59 8.85
N VAL A 95 5.77 5.53 8.47
CA VAL A 95 4.83 5.53 7.36
C VAL A 95 3.48 5.01 7.81
N PHE A 96 2.46 5.72 7.38
CA PHE A 96 1.08 5.33 7.41
C PHE A 96 0.60 4.98 6.00
N PHE A 97 0.12 3.75 5.83
CA PHE A 97 -0.36 3.26 4.56
C PHE A 97 -1.85 2.89 4.65
N LEU A 98 -2.66 3.63 3.89
CA LEU A 98 -4.08 3.40 3.73
C LEU A 98 -4.41 3.03 2.29
N ILE A 99 -5.50 2.29 2.11
CA ILE A 99 -6.00 1.92 0.79
C ILE A 99 -7.47 2.26 0.70
N ARG A 100 -7.85 2.85 -0.43
CA ARG A 100 -9.25 3.00 -0.85
C ARG A 100 -9.46 2.27 -2.17
N SER A 101 -10.56 1.55 -2.32
CA SER A 101 -10.94 0.93 -3.60
C SER A 101 -12.18 1.59 -4.19
N ARG A 102 -12.28 1.57 -5.52
CA ARG A 102 -13.45 1.97 -6.28
C ARG A 102 -13.75 0.93 -7.36
N SER A 103 -14.86 0.23 -7.23
CA SER A 103 -15.35 -0.70 -8.24
C SER A 103 -15.97 0.05 -9.44
N PRO A 104 -15.98 -0.55 -10.64
CA PRO A 104 -16.68 0.02 -11.80
C PRO A 104 -18.19 0.10 -11.51
N ALA A 105 -18.84 1.12 -12.09
CA ALA A 105 -20.19 1.58 -11.72
C ALA A 105 -21.35 0.57 -11.85
N ASN A 106 -21.11 -0.66 -12.33
CA ASN A 106 -22.13 -1.70 -12.51
C ASN A 106 -22.16 -2.79 -11.41
N LEU A 107 -21.28 -2.71 -10.41
CA LEU A 107 -21.39 -3.54 -9.22
C LEU A 107 -21.84 -2.63 -8.06
N GLN A 108 -23.07 -2.85 -7.60
CA GLN A 108 -23.74 -2.19 -6.47
C GLN A 108 -22.94 -2.30 -5.16
N GLN A 109 -21.81 -1.61 -5.06
CA GLN A 109 -21.10 -1.26 -3.84
C GLN A 109 -19.96 -0.28 -4.13
N VAL A 110 -20.30 1.00 -4.20
CA VAL A 110 -19.34 2.07 -3.86
C VAL A 110 -19.16 2.02 -2.33
N ARG A 111 -18.60 0.92 -1.82
CA ARG A 111 -18.18 0.87 -0.42
C ARG A 111 -16.78 1.50 -0.40
N ASN A 112 -16.69 2.73 0.13
CA ASN A 112 -15.40 3.32 0.50
C ASN A 112 -14.78 2.41 1.57
N GLN A 113 -13.94 1.47 1.15
CA GLN A 113 -13.32 0.47 2.01
C GLN A 113 -11.90 0.92 2.32
N ASN A 114 -11.59 1.05 3.61
CA ASN A 114 -10.33 1.55 4.11
C ASN A 114 -9.56 0.42 4.80
N GLY A 115 -8.45 -0.03 4.21
CA GLY A 115 -7.43 -0.81 4.90
C GLY A 115 -6.37 0.13 5.47
N CYS A 116 -5.86 -0.15 6.68
CA CYS A 116 -4.96 0.75 7.43
C CYS A 116 -3.77 -0.03 7.98
N PHE A 117 -2.56 0.50 7.78
CA PHE A 117 -1.32 -0.11 8.24
C PHE A 117 -0.30 0.96 8.66
N PHE A 118 0.42 0.70 9.74
CA PHE A 118 1.53 1.54 10.22
C PHE A 118 2.83 0.75 10.13
N MET A 119 3.87 1.35 9.59
CA MET A 119 5.20 0.75 9.51
C MET A 119 6.29 1.77 9.81
N SER A 120 7.44 1.28 10.25
CA SER A 120 8.66 2.10 10.36
C SER A 120 9.52 1.89 9.12
N VAL A 121 10.22 2.93 8.67
CA VAL A 121 11.20 2.82 7.57
C VAL A 121 12.59 2.79 8.18
N TYR A 122 13.22 1.63 8.14
CA TYR A 122 14.51 1.40 8.77
C TYR A 122 15.60 1.21 7.71
N ALA A 123 16.73 1.87 7.91
CA ALA A 123 17.97 1.48 7.24
C ALA A 123 18.82 0.80 8.30
N GLY A 124 19.33 -0.39 8.00
CA GLY A 124 20.14 -1.23 8.88
C GLY A 124 21.21 -0.49 9.70
N ARG A 125 21.63 -1.16 10.78
CA ARG A 125 22.73 -0.76 11.67
C ARG A 125 24.10 -0.94 11.01
#